data_AF-A0A821EUF5-F1
#
_entry.id   AF-A0A821EUF5-F1
#
_cell.length_a   1.000
_cell.length_b   1.000
_cell.length_c   1.000
_cell.angle_alpha   90.00
_cell.angle_beta   90.00
_cell.angle_gamma   90.00
#
_symmetry.space_group_name_H-M   'P 1'
#
loop_
_entity.id
_entity.type
_entity.pdbx_description
1 polymer ?
#
loop_
_entity_poly.entity_id
_entity_poly.type
_entity_poly.pdbx_seq_one_letter_code
_entity_poly.pdbx_strand_id
1 'polypeptide(L)'
;MTEKCSIATCARASYALCHGCQLNFCREHTIEHTTLTQLQINPLIVEVNKMNDEIHELNPKNLYDVFYQKLDKWRIKSHQMIDMYFEKKIKELDLYLNEQVKKLKNTFNETYAKIESFIQEKEITHEQINLLTFEIQGLRKDINTIKNNDFQIQTKPLTLEKNLINFDQTFHVSNLPPIYRIIDRNDRSFTPLATDNKFLLLHHEGNLLLVDEELTTPKQVPWKHGPIYDMCYSLALKRFKSILLL
;
A
#
# COMPACT_ATOMS: atom_id res chain seq x y z
N MET A 1 -49.30 33.84 2.52
CA MET A 1 -50.11 32.72 1.99
C MET A 1 -49.69 31.47 2.72
N THR A 2 -50.61 30.76 3.38
CA THR A 2 -50.33 29.45 4.00
C THR A 2 -50.22 28.41 2.90
N GLU A 3 -49.05 27.77 2.78
CA GLU A 3 -48.83 26.70 1.81
C GLU A 3 -49.79 25.53 2.09
N LYS A 4 -50.25 24.83 1.05
CA LYS A 4 -51.14 23.66 1.20
C LYS A 4 -50.32 22.38 1.36
N CYS A 5 -50.93 21.37 1.95
CA CYS A 5 -50.38 20.02 1.96
C CYS A 5 -50.13 19.52 0.51
N SER A 6 -48.96 18.95 0.25
CA SER A 6 -48.52 18.44 -1.05
C SER A 6 -49.24 17.16 -1.49
N ILE A 7 -49.99 16.52 -0.60
CA ILE A 7 -50.88 15.41 -0.94
C ILE A 7 -52.09 15.96 -1.71
N ALA A 8 -52.24 15.58 -2.98
CA ALA A 8 -53.23 16.15 -3.91
C ALA A 8 -54.69 16.09 -3.42
N THR A 9 -55.03 15.10 -2.60
CA THR A 9 -56.37 14.91 -2.03
C THR A 9 -56.59 15.67 -0.71
N CYS A 10 -55.58 16.34 -0.17
CA CYS A 10 -55.64 17.01 1.13
C CYS A 10 -55.89 18.51 0.98
N ALA A 11 -57.05 18.99 1.45
CA ALA A 11 -57.38 20.42 1.44
C ALA A 11 -56.76 21.22 2.61
N ARG A 12 -56.05 20.56 3.54
CA ARG A 12 -55.56 21.18 4.77
C ARG A 12 -54.31 22.03 4.54
N ALA A 13 -54.14 23.06 5.37
CA ALA A 13 -52.93 23.87 5.38
C ALA A 13 -51.70 23.02 5.76
N SER A 14 -50.56 23.34 5.15
CA SER A 14 -49.26 22.79 5.52
C SER A 14 -48.97 23.15 6.98
N TYR A 15 -48.45 22.17 7.70
CA TYR A 15 -47.96 22.31 9.07
C TYR A 15 -46.44 22.29 9.11
N ALA A 16 -45.81 21.44 8.29
CA ALA A 16 -44.36 21.27 8.25
C ALA A 16 -43.86 20.89 6.85
N LEU A 17 -42.65 21.34 6.52
CA LEU A 17 -41.89 20.92 5.34
C LEU A 17 -41.00 19.72 5.69
N CYS A 18 -41.09 18.63 4.92
CA CYS A 18 -40.12 17.55 4.99
C CYS A 18 -38.89 17.90 4.15
N HIS A 19 -37.75 18.12 4.81
CA HIS A 19 -36.49 18.44 4.10
C HIS A 19 -35.90 17.25 3.32
N GLY A 20 -36.29 16.02 3.66
CA GLY A 20 -35.88 14.83 2.91
C GLY A 20 -36.51 14.78 1.52
N CYS A 21 -37.81 15.08 1.45
CA CYS A 21 -38.62 14.99 0.23
C CYS A 21 -38.90 16.33 -0.44
N GLN A 22 -38.61 17.45 0.23
CA GLN A 22 -38.96 18.82 -0.18
C GLN A 22 -40.47 19.01 -0.41
N LEU A 23 -41.29 18.35 0.41
CA LEU A 23 -42.76 18.37 0.33
C LEU A 23 -43.37 18.90 1.62
N ASN A 24 -44.45 19.66 1.47
CA ASN A 24 -45.21 20.27 2.55
C ASN A 24 -46.30 19.31 3.04
N PHE A 25 -46.41 19.06 4.34
CA PHE A 25 -47.39 18.14 4.90
C PHE A 25 -48.23 18.82 5.97
N CYS A 26 -49.52 18.49 6.01
CA CYS A 26 -50.36 18.81 7.17
C CYS A 26 -49.96 17.92 8.36
N ARG A 27 -50.47 18.21 9.56
CA ARG A 27 -50.10 17.49 10.78
C ARG A 27 -50.30 15.97 10.68
N GLU A 28 -51.44 15.52 10.15
CA GLU A 28 -51.73 14.08 9.99
C GLU A 28 -50.78 13.41 8.99
N HIS A 29 -50.64 13.97 7.78
CA HIS A 29 -49.72 13.41 6.78
C HIS A 29 -48.25 13.49 7.20
N THR A 30 -47.88 14.39 8.13
CA THR A 30 -46.52 14.42 8.71
C THR A 30 -46.29 13.19 9.60
N ILE A 31 -47.30 12.81 10.40
CA ILE A 31 -47.23 11.62 11.28
C ILE A 31 -47.20 10.35 10.43
N GLU A 32 -48.05 10.25 9.41
CA GLU A 32 -48.07 9.12 8.47
C GLU A 32 -46.75 9.00 7.72
N HIS A 33 -46.23 10.10 7.18
CA HIS A 33 -44.94 10.14 6.50
C HIS A 33 -43.80 9.68 7.41
N THR A 34 -43.79 10.14 8.67
CA THR A 34 -42.80 9.73 9.66
C THR A 34 -42.89 8.24 9.96
N THR A 35 -44.11 7.72 10.11
CA THR A 35 -44.38 6.30 10.37
C THR A 35 -43.93 5.43 9.19
N LEU A 36 -44.28 5.81 7.96
CA LEU A 36 -43.85 5.10 6.75
C LEU A 36 -42.33 5.11 6.59
N THR A 37 -41.67 6.23 6.91
CA THR A 37 -40.20 6.34 6.88
C THR A 37 -39.56 5.43 7.93
N GLN A 38 -40.12 5.38 9.14
CA GLN A 38 -39.63 4.49 10.20
C GLN A 38 -39.80 3.01 9.84
N LEU A 39 -40.88 2.64 9.15
CA LEU A 39 -41.09 1.27 8.67
C LEU A 39 -40.02 0.82 7.66
N GLN A 40 -39.39 1.75 6.93
CA GLN A 40 -38.28 1.45 6.01
C GLN A 40 -36.97 1.11 6.72
N ILE A 41 -36.82 1.45 8.01
CA ILE A 41 -35.61 1.13 8.78
C ILE A 41 -35.53 -0.37 9.09
N ASN A 42 -36.68 -1.01 9.33
CA ASN A 42 -36.72 -2.41 9.74
C ASN A 42 -36.06 -3.38 8.73
N PRO A 43 -36.34 -3.29 7.41
CA PRO A 43 -35.60 -4.08 6.41
C PRO A 43 -34.08 -3.84 6.42
N LEU A 44 -33.64 -2.59 6.61
CA LEU A 44 -32.21 -2.26 6.64
C LEU A 44 -31.51 -2.87 7.85
N ILE A 45 -32.17 -2.91 9.01
CA ILE A 45 -31.65 -3.60 10.21
C ILE A 45 -31.47 -5.10 9.93
N VAL A 46 -32.43 -5.71 9.23
CA VAL A 46 -32.33 -7.12 8.84
C VAL A 46 -31.14 -7.36 7.91
N GLU A 47 -30.93 -6.48 6.92
CA GLU A 47 -29.77 -6.56 6.02
C GLU A 47 -28.43 -6.39 6.77
N VAL A 48 -28.34 -5.40 7.67
CA VAL A 48 -27.13 -5.17 8.48
C VAL A 48 -26.84 -6.35 9.38
N ASN A 49 -27.85 -6.92 10.03
CA ASN A 49 -27.68 -8.10 10.87
C ASN A 49 -27.22 -9.31 10.04
N LYS A 50 -27.78 -9.51 8.85
CA LYS A 50 -27.33 -10.57 7.94
C LYS A 50 -25.87 -10.37 7.54
N MET A 51 -25.46 -9.15 7.19
CA MET A 51 -24.05 -8.85 6.88
C MET A 51 -23.15 -9.09 8.11
N ASN A 52 -23.62 -8.76 9.30
CA ASN A 52 -22.89 -9.01 10.54
C ASN A 52 -22.70 -10.52 10.79
N ASP A 53 -23.73 -11.32 10.56
CA ASP A 53 -23.66 -12.78 10.64
C ASP A 53 -22.69 -13.35 9.60
N GLU A 54 -22.76 -12.89 8.34
CA GLU A 54 -21.81 -13.26 7.27
C GLU A 54 -20.36 -12.92 7.67
N ILE A 55 -20.12 -11.75 8.28
CA ILE A 55 -18.80 -11.36 8.79
C ILE A 55 -18.34 -12.27 9.94
N HIS A 56 -19.23 -12.66 10.84
CA HIS A 56 -18.91 -13.59 11.93
C HIS A 56 -18.63 -15.02 11.45
N GLU A 57 -19.23 -15.43 10.35
CA GLU A 57 -18.96 -16.71 9.68
C GLU A 57 -17.60 -16.72 8.94
N LEU A 58 -17.04 -15.55 8.61
CA LEU A 58 -15.68 -15.46 8.07
C LEU A 58 -14.67 -15.95 9.11
N ASN A 59 -14.23 -17.19 8.98
CA ASN A 59 -13.15 -17.74 9.78
C ASN A 59 -11.79 -17.38 9.17
N PRO A 60 -10.97 -16.50 9.80
CA PRO A 60 -9.67 -16.12 9.27
C PRO A 60 -8.75 -17.33 9.05
N LYS A 61 -8.86 -18.39 9.89
CA LYS A 61 -8.06 -19.61 9.76
C LYS A 61 -8.28 -20.30 8.41
N ASN A 62 -9.53 -20.39 7.95
CA ASN A 62 -9.86 -21.01 6.67
C ASN A 62 -9.36 -20.14 5.49
N LEU A 63 -9.34 -18.82 5.65
CA LEU A 63 -8.79 -17.90 4.65
C LEU A 63 -7.26 -18.02 4.58
N TYR A 64 -6.59 -18.14 5.73
CA TYR A 64 -5.15 -18.28 5.83
C TYR A 64 -4.62 -19.54 5.15
N ASP A 65 -5.33 -20.67 5.24
CA ASP A 65 -4.87 -21.94 4.65
C ASP A 65 -4.60 -21.83 3.14
N VAL A 66 -5.47 -21.12 2.41
CA VAL A 66 -5.31 -20.92 0.96
C VAL A 66 -4.09 -20.04 0.66
N PHE A 67 -3.86 -18.98 1.44
CA PHE A 67 -2.70 -18.10 1.25
C PHE A 67 -1.40 -18.80 1.65
N TYR A 68 -1.38 -19.54 2.75
CA TYR A 68 -0.22 -20.32 3.17
C TYR A 68 0.15 -21.38 2.15
N GLN A 69 -0.83 -22.09 1.56
CA GLN A 69 -0.55 -23.04 0.49
C GLN A 69 0.06 -22.36 -0.75
N LYS A 70 -0.39 -21.13 -1.10
CA LYS A 70 0.21 -20.36 -2.20
C LYS A 70 1.65 -19.95 -1.89
N LEU A 71 1.90 -19.48 -0.66
CA LEU A 71 3.24 -19.11 -0.19
C LEU A 71 4.18 -20.31 -0.15
N ASP A 72 3.71 -21.47 0.32
CA ASP A 72 4.53 -22.68 0.39
C ASP A 72 4.83 -23.22 -1.02
N LYS A 73 3.85 -23.21 -1.93
CA LYS A 73 4.11 -23.50 -3.36
C LYS A 73 5.11 -22.54 -3.98
N TRP A 74 5.04 -21.25 -3.66
CA TRP A 74 6.02 -20.27 -4.11
C TRP A 74 7.40 -20.57 -3.56
N ARG A 75 7.53 -20.86 -2.25
CA ARG A 75 8.80 -21.26 -1.60
C ARG A 75 9.43 -22.47 -2.29
N ILE A 76 8.65 -23.54 -2.50
CA ILE A 76 9.14 -24.77 -3.14
C ILE A 76 9.66 -24.48 -4.55
N LYS A 77 8.90 -23.74 -5.36
CA LYS A 77 9.31 -23.38 -6.72
C LYS A 77 10.56 -22.50 -6.73
N SER A 78 10.66 -21.54 -5.82
CA SER A 78 11.84 -20.67 -5.70
C SER A 78 13.09 -21.47 -5.38
N HIS A 79 13.02 -22.42 -4.44
CA HIS A 79 14.14 -23.30 -4.12
C HIS A 79 14.55 -24.16 -5.32
N GLN A 80 13.58 -24.77 -6.01
CA GLN A 80 13.85 -25.55 -7.22
C GLN A 80 14.56 -24.73 -8.31
N MET A 81 14.16 -23.48 -8.52
CA MET A 81 14.83 -22.60 -9.48
C MET A 81 16.27 -22.28 -9.08
N ILE A 82 16.53 -22.07 -7.78
CA ILE A 82 17.89 -21.85 -7.26
C ILE A 82 18.75 -23.08 -7.51
N ASP A 83 18.25 -24.26 -7.19
CA ASP A 83 18.97 -25.52 -7.38
C ASP A 83 19.28 -25.77 -8.86
N MET A 84 18.29 -25.59 -9.74
CA MET A 84 18.49 -25.70 -11.19
C MET A 84 19.55 -24.72 -11.72
N TYR A 85 19.54 -23.48 -11.22
CA TYR A 85 20.53 -22.49 -11.62
C TYR A 85 21.93 -22.85 -11.12
N PHE A 86 22.03 -23.34 -9.89
CA PHE A 86 23.28 -23.81 -9.31
C PHE A 86 23.87 -24.98 -10.11
N GLU A 87 23.07 -26.01 -10.41
CA GLU A 87 23.50 -27.15 -11.23
C GLU A 87 23.97 -26.71 -12.63
N LYS A 88 23.27 -25.75 -13.24
CA LYS A 88 23.69 -25.16 -14.51
C LYS A 88 25.07 -24.51 -14.39
N LYS A 89 25.33 -23.76 -13.31
CA LYS A 89 26.62 -23.11 -13.07
C LYS A 89 27.75 -24.09 -12.79
N ILE A 90 27.47 -25.20 -12.11
CA ILE A 90 28.44 -26.31 -11.99
C ILE A 90 28.83 -26.83 -13.38
N LYS A 91 27.84 -27.13 -14.24
CA LYS A 91 28.12 -27.65 -15.59
C LYS A 91 28.93 -26.66 -16.43
N GLU A 92 28.63 -25.36 -16.34
CA GLU A 92 29.42 -24.32 -17.01
C GLU A 92 30.87 -24.28 -16.50
N LEU A 93 31.07 -24.42 -15.19
CA LEU A 93 32.40 -24.48 -14.58
C LEU A 93 33.17 -25.73 -15.03
N ASP A 94 32.53 -26.90 -15.03
CA ASP A 94 33.14 -28.15 -15.47
C ASP A 94 33.58 -28.07 -16.92
N LEU A 95 32.75 -27.51 -17.81
CA LEU A 95 33.10 -27.29 -19.21
C LEU A 95 34.32 -26.38 -19.34
N TYR A 96 34.33 -25.25 -18.61
CA TYR A 96 35.44 -24.32 -18.61
C TYR A 96 36.75 -24.99 -18.16
N LEU A 97 36.74 -25.70 -17.03
CA LEU A 97 37.92 -26.38 -16.50
C LEU A 97 38.44 -27.46 -17.48
N ASN A 98 37.53 -28.23 -18.07
CA ASN A 98 37.89 -29.25 -19.05
C ASN A 98 38.53 -28.63 -20.30
N GLU A 99 38.02 -27.50 -20.79
CA GLU A 99 38.64 -26.79 -21.91
C GLU A 99 40.04 -26.27 -21.57
N GLN A 100 40.25 -25.74 -20.37
CA GLN A 100 41.55 -25.26 -19.94
C GLN A 100 42.58 -26.41 -19.84
N VAL A 101 42.18 -27.54 -19.26
CA VAL A 101 43.02 -28.75 -19.21
C VAL A 101 43.31 -29.28 -20.62
N LYS A 102 42.33 -29.26 -21.52
CA LYS A 102 42.52 -29.70 -22.91
C LYS A 102 43.51 -28.81 -23.65
N LYS A 103 43.40 -27.47 -23.53
CA LYS A 103 44.36 -26.52 -24.11
C LYS A 103 45.77 -26.80 -23.61
N LEU A 104 45.94 -26.98 -22.30
CA LEU A 104 47.24 -27.29 -21.71
C LEU A 104 47.85 -28.58 -22.27
N LYS A 105 47.04 -29.65 -22.39
CA LYS A 105 47.49 -30.92 -23.00
C LYS A 105 47.93 -30.74 -24.46
N ASN A 106 47.19 -29.96 -25.24
CA ASN A 106 47.53 -29.70 -26.63
C ASN A 106 48.86 -28.93 -26.74
N THR A 107 49.02 -27.84 -25.98
CA THR A 107 50.27 -27.07 -25.97
C THR A 107 51.45 -27.90 -25.49
N PHE A 108 51.25 -28.75 -24.48
CA PHE A 108 52.28 -29.70 -24.04
C PHE A 108 52.71 -30.64 -25.18
N ASN A 109 51.75 -31.24 -25.89
CA ASN A 109 52.03 -32.15 -27.00
C ASN A 109 52.74 -31.44 -28.16
N GLU A 110 52.35 -30.20 -28.46
CA GLU A 110 53.00 -29.37 -29.48
C GLU A 110 54.46 -29.05 -29.11
N THR A 111 54.71 -28.61 -27.87
CA THR A 111 56.06 -28.35 -27.37
C THR A 111 56.90 -29.64 -27.37
N TYR A 112 56.32 -30.77 -26.98
CA TYR A 112 56.99 -32.06 -27.00
C TYR A 112 57.35 -32.50 -28.42
N ALA A 113 56.44 -32.35 -29.39
CA ALA A 113 56.71 -32.65 -30.80
C ALA A 113 57.84 -31.78 -31.39
N LYS A 114 57.90 -30.49 -31.02
CA LYS A 114 59.03 -29.61 -31.39
C LYS A 114 60.36 -30.09 -30.82
N ILE A 115 60.37 -30.58 -29.58
CA ILE A 115 61.58 -31.14 -28.97
C ILE A 115 62.03 -32.39 -29.75
N GLU A 116 61.10 -33.29 -30.10
CA GLU A 116 61.43 -34.47 -30.89
C GLU A 116 61.98 -34.11 -32.28
N SER A 117 61.39 -33.14 -32.98
CA SER A 117 61.89 -32.70 -34.30
C SER A 117 63.32 -32.15 -34.21
N PHE A 118 63.60 -31.32 -33.19
CA PHE A 118 64.93 -30.79 -32.96
C PHE A 118 65.97 -31.86 -32.61
N ILE A 119 65.58 -32.90 -31.87
CA ILE A 119 66.45 -34.06 -31.60
C ILE A 119 66.80 -34.79 -32.91
N GLN A 120 65.85 -34.91 -33.84
CA GLN A 120 66.05 -35.59 -35.12
C GLN A 120 66.92 -34.77 -36.10
N GLU A 121 66.77 -33.44 -36.13
CA GLU A 121 67.48 -32.54 -37.04
C GLU A 121 68.98 -32.38 -36.71
N LYS A 122 69.42 -32.74 -35.50
CA LYS A 122 70.82 -32.72 -35.00
C LYS A 122 71.55 -31.36 -35.04
N GLU A 123 70.97 -30.31 -35.59
CA GLU A 123 71.46 -28.93 -35.54
C GLU A 123 70.42 -28.03 -34.85
N ILE A 124 70.69 -27.66 -33.59
CA ILE A 124 69.85 -26.76 -32.80
C ILE A 124 70.61 -25.47 -32.54
N THR A 125 69.98 -24.34 -32.78
CA THR A 125 70.51 -23.01 -32.43
C THR A 125 70.21 -22.65 -30.97
N HIS A 126 71.04 -21.80 -30.37
CA HIS A 126 70.80 -21.30 -29.01
C HIS A 126 69.47 -20.53 -28.89
N GLU A 127 69.03 -19.87 -29.95
CA GLU A 127 67.76 -19.14 -29.98
C GLU A 127 66.55 -20.08 -29.88
N GLN A 128 66.57 -21.22 -30.57
CA GLN A 128 65.54 -22.26 -30.47
C GLN A 128 65.48 -22.86 -29.05
N ILE A 129 66.62 -23.07 -28.39
CA ILE A 129 66.67 -23.53 -26.99
C ILE A 129 66.04 -22.50 -26.05
N ASN A 130 66.33 -21.21 -26.26
CA ASN A 130 65.77 -20.13 -25.44
C ASN A 130 64.24 -20.04 -25.61
N LEU A 131 63.75 -20.15 -26.84
CA LEU A 131 62.30 -20.16 -27.13
C LEU A 131 61.61 -21.36 -26.45
N LEU A 132 62.17 -22.57 -26.57
CA LEU A 132 61.63 -23.76 -25.89
C LEU A 132 61.64 -23.61 -24.36
N THR A 133 62.72 -23.06 -23.80
CA THR A 133 62.82 -22.81 -22.36
C THR A 133 61.72 -21.86 -21.90
N PHE A 134 61.44 -20.81 -22.67
CA PHE A 134 60.35 -19.89 -22.40
C PHE A 134 58.97 -20.57 -22.49
N GLU A 135 58.71 -21.36 -23.53
CA GLU A 135 57.46 -22.13 -23.68
C GLU A 135 57.24 -23.09 -22.49
N ILE A 136 58.28 -23.83 -22.08
CA ILE A 136 58.22 -24.76 -20.93
C ILE A 136 57.95 -24.02 -19.61
N GLN A 137 58.56 -22.85 -19.41
CA GLN A 137 58.28 -22.02 -18.24
C GLN A 137 56.84 -21.52 -18.23
N GLY A 138 56.30 -21.11 -19.38
CA GLY A 138 54.89 -20.76 -19.56
C GLY A 138 53.96 -21.92 -19.18
N LEU A 139 54.18 -23.10 -19.77
CA LEU A 139 53.44 -24.32 -19.43
C LEU A 139 53.47 -24.64 -17.94
N ARG A 140 54.63 -24.49 -17.28
CA ARG A 140 54.77 -24.71 -15.84
C ARG A 140 53.94 -23.73 -15.02
N LYS A 141 53.86 -22.47 -15.44
CA LYS A 141 53.02 -21.45 -14.79
C LYS A 141 51.53 -21.78 -14.94
N ASP A 142 51.12 -22.22 -16.14
CA ASP A 142 49.73 -22.59 -16.41
C ASP A 142 49.31 -23.83 -15.62
N ILE A 143 50.19 -24.85 -15.53
CA ILE A 143 50.00 -26.03 -14.67
C ILE A 143 49.79 -25.60 -13.22
N ASN A 144 50.64 -24.72 -12.70
CA ASN A 144 50.55 -24.26 -11.32
C ASN A 144 49.25 -23.47 -11.07
N THR A 145 48.86 -22.62 -12.02
CA THR A 145 47.61 -21.83 -11.94
C THR A 145 46.39 -22.76 -11.81
N ILE A 146 46.33 -23.81 -12.64
CA ILE A 146 45.25 -24.80 -12.58
C ILE A 146 45.31 -25.60 -11.27
N LYS A 147 46.50 -26.09 -10.89
CA LYS A 147 46.69 -26.94 -9.70
C LYS A 147 46.34 -26.21 -8.40
N ASN A 148 46.63 -24.91 -8.33
CA ASN A 148 46.37 -24.09 -7.16
C ASN A 148 44.95 -23.52 -7.13
N ASN A 149 44.13 -23.79 -8.16
CA ASN A 149 42.80 -23.20 -8.32
C ASN A 149 42.84 -21.66 -8.31
N ASP A 150 43.85 -21.04 -8.94
CA ASP A 150 44.02 -19.58 -8.99
C ASP A 150 43.02 -18.89 -9.95
N PHE A 151 41.77 -19.39 -10.00
CA PHE A 151 40.66 -18.82 -10.75
C PHE A 151 39.76 -18.02 -9.81
N GLN A 152 39.50 -16.77 -10.14
CA GLN A 152 38.64 -15.93 -9.33
C GLN A 152 37.17 -16.16 -9.70
N ILE A 153 36.44 -16.91 -8.88
CA ILE A 153 34.98 -17.00 -8.98
C ILE A 153 34.37 -15.84 -8.21
N GLN A 154 33.72 -14.91 -8.91
CA GLN A 154 32.96 -13.83 -8.28
C GLN A 154 31.52 -14.28 -8.10
N THR A 155 31.11 -14.48 -6.84
CA THR A 155 29.70 -14.70 -6.49
C THR A 155 29.07 -13.38 -6.06
N LYS A 156 27.88 -13.10 -6.57
CA LYS A 156 27.05 -11.98 -6.11
C LYS A 156 25.86 -12.52 -5.33
N PRO A 157 25.45 -11.87 -4.23
CA PRO A 157 24.28 -12.28 -3.48
C PRO A 157 23.01 -12.16 -4.33
N LEU A 158 22.07 -13.08 -4.10
CA LEU A 158 20.77 -13.04 -4.75
C LEU A 158 19.93 -11.89 -4.14
N THR A 159 19.62 -10.87 -4.94
CA THR A 159 18.76 -9.74 -4.53
C THR A 159 17.32 -9.98 -5.00
N LEU A 160 16.38 -10.12 -4.07
CA LEU A 160 14.98 -10.49 -4.32
C LEU A 160 14.05 -9.28 -4.56
N GLU A 161 14.50 -8.26 -5.29
CA GLU A 161 13.72 -7.01 -5.44
C GLU A 161 12.45 -7.18 -6.28
N LYS A 162 12.43 -8.11 -7.25
CA LYS A 162 11.32 -8.26 -8.22
C LYS A 162 10.30 -9.35 -7.88
N ASN A 163 10.52 -10.13 -6.82
CA ASN A 163 9.67 -11.26 -6.41
C ASN A 163 8.99 -11.01 -5.06
N LEU A 164 8.76 -9.75 -4.70
CA LEU A 164 8.06 -9.38 -3.47
C LEU A 164 6.59 -9.79 -3.60
N ILE A 165 6.10 -10.52 -2.59
CA ILE A 165 4.69 -10.86 -2.47
C ILE A 165 3.95 -9.56 -2.18
N ASN A 166 3.20 -9.06 -3.17
CA ASN A 166 2.36 -7.88 -3.01
C ASN A 166 1.00 -8.31 -2.48
N PHE A 167 0.58 -7.68 -1.39
CA PHE A 167 -0.78 -7.77 -0.89
C PHE A 167 -1.56 -6.58 -1.44
N ASP A 168 -2.03 -6.70 -2.69
CA ASP A 168 -2.89 -5.67 -3.27
C ASP A 168 -4.30 -5.81 -2.70
N GLN A 169 -4.64 -4.96 -1.73
CA GLN A 169 -6.02 -4.66 -1.36
C GLN A 169 -6.11 -3.25 -0.81
N THR A 170 -6.65 -2.33 -1.60
CA THR A 170 -7.11 -1.04 -1.10
C THR A 170 -8.60 -1.18 -0.76
N PHE A 171 -8.93 -1.09 0.53
CA PHE A 171 -10.32 -0.93 0.93
C PHE A 171 -10.75 0.49 0.57
N HIS A 172 -11.67 0.62 -0.40
CA HIS A 172 -12.20 1.92 -0.81
C HIS A 172 -13.26 2.43 0.18
N VAL A 173 -12.79 2.91 1.33
CA VAL A 173 -13.64 3.61 2.33
C VAL A 173 -14.21 4.92 1.76
N SER A 174 -13.59 5.44 0.70
CA SER A 174 -13.98 6.65 -0.03
C SER A 174 -15.38 6.60 -0.67
N ASN A 175 -15.96 5.40 -0.81
CA ASN A 175 -17.32 5.23 -1.35
C ASN A 175 -18.41 5.40 -0.27
N LEU A 176 -18.04 5.59 0.99
CA LEU A 176 -19.02 5.88 2.03
C LEU A 176 -19.53 7.31 1.86
N PRO A 177 -20.85 7.53 1.79
CA PRO A 177 -21.40 8.87 1.81
C PRO A 177 -21.00 9.56 3.14
N PRO A 178 -20.83 10.89 3.15
CA PRO A 178 -20.60 11.61 4.39
C PRO A 178 -21.73 11.31 5.38
N ILE A 179 -21.37 11.01 6.63
CA ILE A 179 -22.28 10.65 7.73
C ILE A 179 -23.31 11.77 8.01
N TYR A 180 -23.10 12.95 7.46
CA TYR A 180 -23.97 14.11 7.58
C TYR A 180 -24.40 14.63 6.21
N ARG A 181 -25.63 15.12 6.15
CA ARG A 181 -26.18 15.88 5.01
C ARG A 181 -26.23 17.35 5.41
N ILE A 182 -25.58 18.22 4.64
CA ILE A 182 -25.74 19.67 4.81
C ILE A 182 -27.12 20.04 4.26
N ILE A 183 -27.99 20.57 5.12
CA ILE A 183 -29.27 21.14 4.71
C ILE A 183 -29.05 22.64 4.59
N ASP A 184 -29.02 23.13 3.34
CA ASP A 184 -28.95 24.56 3.07
C ASP A 184 -30.26 25.22 3.51
N ARG A 185 -30.19 26.13 4.47
CA ARG A 185 -31.35 26.91 4.93
C ARG A 185 -31.29 28.27 4.27
N ASN A 186 -32.36 28.66 3.58
CA ASN A 186 -32.49 30.02 3.07
C ASN A 186 -32.37 31.03 4.23
N ASP A 187 -31.38 31.92 4.12
CA ASP A 187 -30.92 32.95 5.07
C ASP A 187 -32.04 33.73 5.77
N ARG A 188 -32.59 33.20 6.86
CA ARG A 188 -33.47 33.97 7.78
C ARG A 188 -33.19 33.79 9.26
N SER A 189 -32.12 33.11 9.66
CA SER A 189 -31.65 33.10 11.06
C SER A 189 -30.31 33.81 11.15
N PHE A 190 -30.34 35.08 11.56
CA PHE A 190 -29.16 35.86 11.90
C PHE A 190 -28.82 35.68 13.38
N THR A 191 -27.61 35.18 13.67
CA THR A 191 -26.87 35.50 14.90
C THR A 191 -25.36 35.32 14.64
N PRO A 192 -24.52 36.34 14.94
CA PRO A 192 -23.13 36.38 14.50
C PRO A 192 -22.22 35.52 15.37
N LEU A 193 -21.39 34.71 14.72
CA LEU A 193 -20.25 34.03 15.33
C LEU A 193 -18.99 34.62 14.68
N ALA A 194 -18.09 35.16 15.50
CA ALA A 194 -16.80 35.66 15.07
C ALA A 194 -15.73 34.62 15.40
N THR A 195 -15.02 34.17 14.38
CA THR A 195 -13.75 33.46 14.53
C THR A 195 -12.69 34.30 13.84
N ASP A 196 -11.52 34.39 14.44
CA ASP A 196 -10.32 34.97 13.81
C ASP A 196 -9.41 33.90 13.20
N ASN A 197 -9.93 32.68 13.03
CA ASN A 197 -9.24 31.46 12.62
C ASN A 197 -8.19 30.91 13.60
N LYS A 198 -7.95 31.55 14.76
CA LYS A 198 -7.04 31.04 15.80
C LYS A 198 -7.77 30.68 17.08
N PHE A 199 -8.84 31.41 17.37
CA PHE A 199 -9.66 31.19 18.55
C PHE A 199 -11.14 31.12 18.19
N LEU A 200 -11.85 30.28 18.94
CA LEU A 200 -13.29 30.10 18.89
C LEU A 200 -13.90 30.73 20.15
N LEU A 201 -14.80 31.69 19.96
CA LEU A 201 -15.55 32.27 21.07
C LEU A 201 -16.85 31.48 21.29
N LEU A 202 -17.00 30.89 22.47
CA LEU A 202 -18.17 30.10 22.89
C LEU A 202 -18.88 30.78 24.07
N HIS A 203 -20.20 30.61 24.15
CA HIS A 203 -20.95 30.97 25.35
C HIS A 203 -21.34 29.70 26.12
N HIS A 204 -20.94 29.62 27.39
CA HIS A 204 -21.23 28.49 28.27
C HIS A 204 -21.52 28.97 29.68
N GLU A 205 -22.67 28.56 30.22
CA GLU A 205 -23.09 28.82 31.61
C GLU A 205 -22.89 30.28 32.09
N GLY A 206 -23.29 31.25 31.25
CA GLY A 206 -23.18 32.67 31.59
C GLY A 206 -21.77 33.25 31.47
N ASN A 207 -20.85 32.55 30.82
CA ASN A 207 -19.52 33.04 30.49
C ASN A 207 -19.25 32.96 28.98
N LEU A 208 -18.42 33.87 28.49
CA LEU A 208 -17.77 33.75 27.19
C LEU A 208 -16.40 33.08 27.38
N LEU A 209 -16.20 31.99 26.66
CA LEU A 209 -14.98 31.20 26.62
C LEU A 209 -14.28 31.48 25.29
N LEU A 210 -13.00 31.81 25.35
CA LEU A 210 -12.13 31.77 24.19
C LEU A 210 -11.45 30.40 24.20
N VAL A 211 -11.59 29.65 23.11
CA VAL A 211 -11.08 28.28 22.95
C VAL A 211 -10.06 28.25 21.82
N ASP A 212 -8.92 27.62 22.03
CA ASP A 212 -7.87 27.45 21.02
C ASP A 212 -8.01 26.13 20.25
N GLU A 213 -7.12 25.89 19.28
CA GLU A 213 -7.13 24.71 18.40
C GLU A 213 -6.99 23.39 19.18
N GLU A 214 -6.34 23.42 20.35
CA GLU A 214 -6.16 22.28 21.25
C GLU A 214 -7.34 22.09 22.22
N LEU A 215 -8.42 22.88 22.05
CA LEU A 215 -9.60 22.91 22.91
C LEU A 215 -9.29 23.34 24.36
N THR A 216 -8.18 24.04 24.58
CA THR A 216 -7.91 24.68 25.86
C THR A 216 -8.67 26.00 25.96
N THR A 217 -8.93 26.46 27.19
CA THR A 217 -9.70 27.68 27.48
C THR A 217 -8.76 28.78 27.99
N PRO A 218 -7.95 29.42 27.13
CA PRO A 218 -6.98 30.42 27.57
C PRO A 218 -7.61 31.63 28.25
N LYS A 219 -8.91 31.90 28.00
CA LYS A 219 -9.59 33.04 28.62
C LYS A 219 -11.09 32.79 28.81
N GLN A 220 -11.58 33.16 29.99
CA GLN A 220 -13.00 33.14 30.33
C GLN A 220 -13.40 34.50 30.91
N VAL A 221 -14.56 35.02 30.48
CA VAL A 221 -15.12 36.27 30.98
C VAL A 221 -16.61 36.13 31.27
N PRO A 222 -17.11 36.65 32.39
CA PRO A 222 -18.55 36.62 32.70
C PRO A 222 -19.35 37.42 31.69
N TRP A 223 -20.42 36.82 31.18
CA TRP A 223 -21.34 37.43 30.24
C TRP A 223 -22.57 37.98 30.97
N LYS A 224 -22.79 39.30 30.88
CA LYS A 224 -23.85 40.00 31.62
C LYS A 224 -24.95 40.57 30.73
N HIS A 225 -24.92 40.30 29.42
CA HIS A 225 -25.77 40.96 28.43
C HIS A 225 -26.95 40.09 27.95
N GLY A 226 -27.38 39.12 28.76
CA GLY A 226 -28.55 38.29 28.51
C GLY A 226 -28.27 36.97 27.78
N PRO A 227 -29.28 36.10 27.64
CA PRO A 227 -29.13 34.78 27.03
C PRO A 227 -28.83 34.86 25.52
N ILE A 228 -27.92 34.00 25.06
CA ILE A 228 -27.62 33.82 23.63
C ILE A 228 -28.41 32.60 23.15
N TYR A 229 -29.36 32.80 22.24
CA TYR A 229 -30.20 31.75 21.67
C TYR A 229 -29.79 31.44 20.22
N ASP A 230 -29.93 30.17 19.83
CA ASP A 230 -29.60 29.58 18.53
C ASP A 230 -28.14 29.70 18.09
N MET A 231 -27.37 28.65 18.37
CA MET A 231 -25.99 28.48 17.89
C MET A 231 -25.94 27.40 16.81
N CYS A 232 -25.73 27.79 15.56
CA CYS A 232 -25.49 26.85 14.47
C CYS A 232 -24.00 26.50 14.44
N TYR A 233 -23.62 25.48 15.22
CA TYR A 233 -22.24 25.04 15.45
C TYR A 233 -21.47 24.65 14.16
N SER A 234 -22.17 24.29 13.09
CA SER A 234 -21.60 23.59 11.93
C SER A 234 -20.62 24.44 11.10
N LEU A 235 -20.88 25.73 10.90
CA LEU A 235 -20.08 26.56 9.98
C LEU A 235 -18.80 27.09 10.64
N ALA A 236 -18.88 27.47 11.90
CA ALA A 236 -17.75 27.98 12.67
C ALA A 236 -16.75 26.88 13.03
N LEU A 237 -17.25 25.71 13.47
CA LEU A 237 -16.41 24.54 13.72
C LEU A 237 -15.72 24.03 12.44
N LYS A 238 -16.36 24.18 11.27
CA LYS A 238 -15.74 23.82 9.98
C LYS A 238 -14.48 24.65 9.71
N ARG A 239 -14.51 25.97 9.95
CA ARG A 239 -13.34 26.84 9.75
C ARG A 239 -12.24 26.56 10.78
N PHE A 240 -12.62 26.21 12.01
CA PHE A 240 -11.69 25.91 13.09
C PHE A 240 -11.00 24.53 12.94
N LYS A 241 -11.73 23.49 12.51
CA LYS A 241 -11.20 22.11 12.38
C LYS A 241 -10.56 21.78 11.04
N SER A 242 -10.55 22.70 10.07
CA SER A 242 -9.90 22.47 8.77
C SER A 242 -8.36 22.35 8.84
N ILE A 243 -7.76 22.45 10.03
CA ILE A 243 -6.30 22.34 10.27
C ILE A 243 -5.90 21.00 10.92
N LEU A 244 -6.83 20.15 11.36
CA LEU A 244 -6.54 18.95 12.18
C LEU A 244 -7.00 17.61 11.56
N LEU A 245 -6.92 17.51 10.23
CA LEU A 245 -7.00 16.22 9.52
C LEU A 245 -5.76 16.07 8.62
N LEU A 246 -4.63 15.74 9.27
CA LEU A 246 -3.50 14.99 8.72
C LEU A 246 -3.21 13.83 9.66
#